data_AF-A0A351Z859-F1
#
_entry.id   AF-A0A351Z859-F1
#
_cell.length_a   1.000
_cell.length_b   1.000
_cell.length_c   1.000
_cell.angle_alpha   90.00
_cell.angle_beta   90.00
_cell.angle_gamma   90.00
#
_symmetry.space_group_name_H-M   'P 1'
#
loop_
_entity.id
_entity.type
_entity.pdbx_description
1 polymer ?
#
loop_
_entity_poly.entity_id
_entity_poly.type
_entity_poly.pdbx_seq_one_letter_code
_entity_poly.pdbx_strand_id
1 'polypeptide(L)'
;MKTADVTCIECESYKCRYPKVKKSPSQACPRKQYPDVMKQTLKENRDDAAVQQINAACMEVLRRGRHESLGYEWTRVRELIEYARILRYKRIGIAGCVGLIEESKILGRILEESGFTVILVNCMAGGALPEKFGLKTSGETASSVFCNPFMQAEVLNREKTELNVMVGLCVGHDILFIRHSQADVTPLIVKDRVMGHNPVAALYTSQTYYKPKLWNPASPAPASPVRERKKRAVSGMPRQKKAR
;
A
#
# COMPACT_ATOMS: atom_id res chain seq x y z
N MET A 1 -32.14 -24.38 -1.93
CA MET A 1 -31.63 -23.33 -2.86
C MET A 1 -30.17 -23.11 -2.51
N LYS A 2 -29.24 -23.13 -3.49
CA LYS A 2 -27.86 -22.68 -3.22
C LYS A 2 -27.94 -21.25 -2.70
N THR A 3 -27.50 -21.02 -1.47
CA THR A 3 -27.30 -19.68 -0.94
C THR A 3 -26.36 -18.97 -1.91
N ALA A 4 -26.79 -17.84 -2.47
CA ALA A 4 -25.94 -17.04 -3.34
C ALA A 4 -24.65 -16.69 -2.59
N ASP A 5 -23.51 -16.69 -3.27
CA ASP A 5 -22.24 -16.28 -2.67
C ASP A 5 -22.39 -14.88 -2.05
N VAL A 6 -21.86 -14.72 -0.85
CA VAL A 6 -21.98 -13.48 -0.10
C VAL A 6 -21.14 -12.39 -0.78
N THR A 7 -21.78 -11.28 -1.17
CA THR A 7 -21.09 -10.21 -1.90
C THR A 7 -21.73 -8.84 -1.69
N CYS A 8 -20.89 -7.80 -1.77
CA CYS A 8 -21.29 -6.40 -1.79
C CYS A 8 -21.20 -5.76 -3.19
N ILE A 9 -20.66 -6.47 -4.19
CA ILE A 9 -20.35 -5.90 -5.53
C ILE A 9 -21.62 -5.37 -6.20
N GLU A 10 -22.72 -6.11 -6.12
CA GLU A 10 -24.02 -5.76 -6.71
C GLU A 10 -24.93 -4.96 -5.76
N CYS A 11 -24.39 -4.37 -4.69
CA CYS A 11 -25.20 -3.67 -3.70
C CYS A 11 -25.65 -2.29 -4.22
N GLU A 12 -26.95 -2.15 -4.42
CA GLU A 12 -27.55 -0.85 -4.78
C GLU A 12 -28.33 -0.19 -3.63
N SER A 13 -28.38 -0.82 -2.45
CA SER A 13 -29.17 -0.32 -1.31
C SER A 13 -28.39 0.62 -0.40
N TYR A 14 -27.10 0.33 -0.16
CA TYR A 14 -26.23 1.01 0.80
C TYR A 14 -26.88 1.28 2.18
N LYS A 15 -27.85 0.45 2.58
CA LYS A 15 -28.65 0.66 3.80
C LYS A 15 -27.82 0.60 5.08
N CYS A 16 -26.67 -0.07 5.05
CA CYS A 16 -25.68 -0.06 6.14
C CYS A 16 -25.07 1.33 6.39
N ARG A 17 -24.92 2.15 5.34
CA ARG A 17 -24.45 3.54 5.43
C ARG A 17 -25.60 4.53 5.64
N TYR A 18 -26.75 4.25 5.03
CA TYR A 18 -27.92 5.12 5.07
C TYR A 18 -29.15 4.34 5.59
N PRO A 19 -29.34 4.24 6.92
CA PRO A 19 -30.39 3.40 7.52
C PRO A 19 -31.81 3.75 7.08
N LYS A 20 -32.04 5.01 6.70
CA LYS A 20 -33.32 5.54 6.24
C LYS A 20 -33.70 5.12 4.81
N VAL A 21 -32.78 4.53 4.04
CA VAL A 21 -33.09 4.06 2.68
C VAL A 21 -34.13 2.94 2.73
N LYS A 22 -35.21 3.10 1.96
CA LYS A 22 -36.31 2.12 1.89
C LYS A 22 -35.91 0.84 1.15
N LYS A 23 -35.07 0.94 0.10
CA LYS A 23 -34.60 -0.21 -0.68
C LYS A 23 -33.95 -1.25 0.22
N SER A 24 -34.47 -2.47 0.18
CA SER A 24 -33.91 -3.60 0.92
C SER A 24 -32.58 -4.04 0.32
N PRO A 25 -31.62 -4.52 1.13
CA PRO A 25 -30.40 -5.10 0.60
C PRO A 25 -30.71 -6.41 -0.16
N SER A 26 -29.84 -6.75 -1.11
CA SER A 26 -29.93 -8.00 -1.89
C SER A 26 -29.86 -9.23 -0.99
N GLN A 27 -30.28 -10.40 -1.50
CA GLN A 27 -30.19 -11.64 -0.73
C GLN A 27 -28.73 -12.03 -0.44
N ALA A 28 -27.78 -11.67 -1.30
CA ALA A 28 -26.36 -11.91 -1.12
C ALA A 28 -25.67 -10.98 -0.08
N CYS A 29 -26.42 -10.05 0.54
CA CYS A 29 -25.85 -9.10 1.49
C CYS A 29 -25.25 -9.80 2.72
N PRO A 30 -24.01 -9.48 3.13
CA PRO A 30 -23.39 -10.07 4.32
C PRO A 30 -24.22 -9.92 5.59
N ARG A 31 -24.88 -8.77 5.79
CA ARG A 31 -25.74 -8.53 6.97
C ARG A 31 -26.98 -9.43 7.02
N LYS A 32 -27.44 -9.94 5.88
CA LYS A 32 -28.56 -10.88 5.80
C LYS A 32 -28.10 -12.33 5.96
N GLN A 33 -26.97 -12.67 5.36
CA GLN A 33 -26.44 -14.04 5.37
C GLN A 33 -25.70 -14.40 6.67
N TYR A 34 -25.16 -13.40 7.38
CA TYR A 34 -24.40 -13.58 8.63
C TYR A 34 -24.90 -12.65 9.76
N PRO A 35 -26.17 -12.77 10.20
CA PRO A 35 -26.71 -11.95 11.27
C PRO A 35 -26.06 -12.24 12.64
N ASP A 36 -25.63 -13.48 12.85
CA ASP A 36 -24.87 -13.96 14.00
C ASP A 36 -23.48 -13.31 14.05
N VAL A 37 -22.74 -13.32 12.94
CA VAL A 37 -21.42 -12.66 12.85
C VAL A 37 -21.56 -11.15 13.10
N MET A 38 -22.60 -10.51 12.57
CA MET A 38 -22.85 -9.10 12.85
C MET A 38 -23.08 -8.84 14.34
N LYS A 39 -23.86 -9.69 15.03
CA LYS A 39 -24.11 -9.55 16.46
C LYS A 39 -22.85 -9.81 17.27
N GLN A 40 -22.11 -10.85 16.93
CA GLN A 40 -20.85 -11.22 17.59
C GLN A 40 -19.81 -10.12 17.47
N THR A 41 -19.52 -9.67 16.25
CA THR A 41 -18.49 -8.65 16.01
C THR A 41 -18.84 -7.29 16.60
N LEU A 42 -20.12 -6.92 16.68
CA LEU A 42 -20.54 -5.72 17.42
C LEU A 42 -20.27 -5.82 18.92
N LYS A 43 -20.43 -7.03 19.49
CA LYS A 43 -20.12 -7.30 20.89
C LYS A 43 -18.61 -7.27 21.11
N GLU A 44 -17.83 -8.01 20.32
CA GLU A 44 -16.37 -8.01 20.40
C GLU A 44 -15.78 -6.61 20.23
N ASN A 45 -16.30 -5.85 19.25
CA ASN A 45 -15.86 -4.49 19.02
C ASN A 45 -16.07 -3.61 20.25
N ARG A 46 -17.16 -3.80 21.01
CA ARG A 46 -17.49 -3.07 22.24
C ARG A 46 -16.67 -3.53 23.44
N ASP A 47 -16.50 -4.84 23.58
CA ASP A 47 -16.03 -5.46 24.82
C ASP A 47 -14.50 -5.69 24.81
N ASP A 48 -13.86 -5.76 23.64
CA ASP A 48 -12.41 -5.89 23.51
C ASP A 48 -11.72 -4.52 23.63
N ALA A 49 -10.86 -4.39 24.64
CA ALA A 49 -10.17 -3.14 24.95
C ALA A 49 -9.19 -2.69 23.86
N ALA A 50 -8.49 -3.61 23.21
CA ALA A 50 -7.54 -3.28 22.15
C ALA A 50 -8.28 -2.79 20.90
N VAL A 51 -9.39 -3.45 20.55
CA VAL A 51 -10.27 -3.02 19.46
C VAL A 51 -10.88 -1.65 19.75
N GLN A 52 -11.38 -1.42 20.98
CA GLN A 52 -11.90 -0.12 21.40
C GLN A 52 -10.85 0.98 21.32
N GLN A 53 -9.62 0.70 21.76
CA GLN A 53 -8.53 1.66 21.71
C GLN A 53 -8.22 2.12 20.28
N ILE A 54 -8.14 1.19 19.32
CA ILE A 54 -7.94 1.50 17.90
C ILE A 54 -9.11 2.31 17.33
N ASN A 55 -10.35 1.91 17.63
CA ASN A 55 -11.54 2.61 17.13
C ASN A 55 -11.67 4.02 17.68
N ALA A 56 -11.39 4.21 18.98
CA ALA A 56 -11.39 5.51 19.63
C ALA A 56 -10.31 6.42 19.03
N ALA A 57 -9.10 5.90 18.76
CA ALA A 57 -8.05 6.66 18.11
C ALA A 57 -8.43 7.07 16.68
N CYS A 58 -9.03 6.17 15.90
CA CYS A 58 -9.55 6.46 14.57
C CYS A 58 -10.60 7.58 14.60
N MET A 59 -11.58 7.47 15.49
CA MET A 59 -12.61 8.49 15.68
C MET A 59 -12.03 9.85 16.08
N GLU A 60 -11.05 9.87 16.98
CA GLU A 60 -10.42 11.10 17.44
C GLU A 60 -9.58 11.77 16.35
N VAL A 61 -8.86 11.00 15.52
CA VAL A 61 -8.15 11.53 14.34
C VAL A 61 -9.12 12.13 13.33
N LEU A 62 -10.23 11.45 13.05
CA LEU A 62 -11.25 11.95 12.13
C LEU A 62 -11.96 13.20 12.67
N ARG A 63 -12.15 13.28 13.98
CA ARG A 63 -12.75 14.46 14.64
C ARG A 63 -11.80 15.65 14.59
N ARG A 64 -10.53 15.47 14.97
CA ARG A 64 -9.54 16.55 15.03
C ARG A 64 -9.08 17.03 13.65
N GLY A 65 -9.08 16.16 12.64
CA GLY A 65 -8.73 16.52 11.27
C GLY A 65 -9.83 17.21 10.48
N ARG A 66 -11.02 17.38 11.07
CA ARG A 66 -12.16 18.04 10.44
C ARG A 66 -12.26 19.48 10.91
N HIS A 67 -12.25 20.40 9.96
CA HIS A 67 -12.67 21.78 10.12
C HIS A 67 -14.18 21.90 9.92
N GLU A 68 -14.83 22.76 10.71
CA GLU A 68 -16.28 22.93 10.67
C GLU A 68 -16.79 23.42 9.30
N SER A 69 -16.05 24.34 8.66
CA SER A 69 -16.43 24.93 7.38
C SER A 69 -15.67 24.39 6.16
N LEU A 70 -14.46 23.85 6.35
CA LEU A 70 -13.58 23.45 5.23
C LEU A 70 -13.59 21.94 4.98
N GLY A 71 -14.23 21.16 5.85
CA GLY A 71 -14.24 19.71 5.76
C GLY A 71 -12.96 19.10 6.31
N TYR A 72 -12.47 18.03 5.69
CA TYR A 72 -11.31 17.29 6.20
C TYR A 72 -10.00 17.88 5.67
N GLU A 73 -9.09 18.26 6.56
CA GLU A 73 -7.88 19.01 6.20
C GLU A 73 -6.58 18.21 6.40
N TRP A 74 -6.62 17.16 7.22
CA TRP A 74 -5.41 16.40 7.50
C TRP A 74 -5.05 15.48 6.34
N THR A 75 -3.77 15.52 5.94
CA THR A 75 -3.19 14.53 5.05
C THR A 75 -3.03 13.20 5.78
N ARG A 76 -2.90 12.09 5.05
CA ARG A 76 -2.63 10.78 5.63
C ARG A 76 -1.36 10.74 6.50
N VAL A 77 -0.33 11.54 6.16
CA VAL A 77 0.88 11.66 7.00
C VAL A 77 0.54 12.35 8.33
N ARG A 78 -0.29 13.39 8.32
CA ARG A 78 -0.72 14.05 9.55
C ARG A 78 -1.62 13.15 10.40
N GLU A 79 -2.56 12.43 9.77
CA GLU A 79 -3.39 11.41 10.43
C GLU A 79 -2.51 10.38 11.14
N LEU A 80 -1.49 9.85 10.46
CA LEU A 80 -0.55 8.87 11.02
C LEU A 80 0.17 9.40 12.27
N ILE A 81 0.69 10.63 12.22
CA ILE A 81 1.37 11.27 13.35
C ILE A 81 0.43 11.41 14.55
N GLU A 82 -0.78 11.91 14.32
CA GLU A 82 -1.75 12.14 15.38
C GLU A 82 -2.32 10.84 15.95
N TYR A 83 -2.53 9.84 15.09
CA TYR A 83 -2.93 8.49 15.49
C TYR A 83 -1.88 7.88 16.43
N ALA A 84 -0.61 7.90 16.04
CA ALA A 84 0.48 7.37 16.85
C ALA A 84 0.62 8.13 18.19
N ARG A 85 0.38 9.44 18.22
CA ARG A 85 0.35 10.23 19.48
C ARG A 85 -0.79 9.85 20.40
N ILE A 86 -2.01 9.69 19.87
CA ILE A 86 -3.19 9.29 20.65
C ILE A 86 -2.96 7.92 21.30
N LEU A 87 -2.38 6.99 20.55
CA LEU A 87 -2.03 5.66 21.05
C LEU A 87 -0.72 5.62 21.86
N ARG A 88 -0.04 6.76 21.98
CA ARG A 88 1.21 6.94 22.73
C ARG A 88 2.37 6.08 22.24
N TYR A 89 2.35 5.67 20.98
CA TYR A 89 3.46 4.97 20.35
C TYR A 89 4.73 5.82 20.40
N LYS A 90 5.87 5.15 20.57
CA LYS A 90 7.21 5.71 20.67
C LYS A 90 8.09 5.25 19.53
N ARG A 91 7.97 4.00 19.09
CA ARG A 91 8.79 3.41 18.03
C ARG A 91 7.95 3.10 16.80
N ILE A 92 8.25 3.78 15.70
CA ILE A 92 7.57 3.57 14.41
C ILE A 92 8.54 2.93 13.43
N GLY A 93 8.13 1.79 12.87
CA GLY A 93 8.86 1.14 11.78
C GLY A 93 8.41 1.68 10.43
N ILE A 94 9.33 1.79 9.49
CA ILE A 94 9.05 2.05 8.08
C ILE A 94 9.58 0.88 7.27
N ALA A 95 8.67 0.15 6.62
CA ALA A 95 9.01 -0.85 5.61
C ALA A 95 9.07 -0.18 4.24
N GLY A 96 10.26 0.30 3.86
CA GLY A 96 10.47 1.10 2.66
C GLY A 96 10.90 0.26 1.46
N CYS A 97 10.30 0.50 0.30
CA CYS A 97 10.83 -0.06 -0.94
C CYS A 97 12.07 0.73 -1.41
N VAL A 98 13.07 0.03 -1.96
CA VAL A 98 14.25 0.67 -2.57
C VAL A 98 13.90 1.71 -3.63
N GLY A 99 12.83 1.49 -4.40
CA GLY A 99 12.36 2.44 -5.42
C GLY A 99 11.63 3.66 -4.88
N LEU A 100 11.37 3.72 -3.56
CA LEU A 100 10.78 4.86 -2.86
C LEU A 100 11.54 5.17 -1.57
N ILE A 101 12.85 4.94 -1.60
CA ILE A 101 13.67 5.03 -0.38
C ILE A 101 13.86 6.49 0.05
N GLU A 102 13.90 7.44 -0.88
CA GLU A 102 14.02 8.86 -0.55
C GLU A 102 12.73 9.40 0.08
N GLU A 103 11.56 8.99 -0.43
CA GLU A 103 10.26 9.26 0.20
C GLU A 103 10.18 8.64 1.59
N SER A 104 10.71 7.42 1.76
CA SER A 104 10.78 6.76 3.06
C SER A 104 11.67 7.51 4.05
N LYS A 105 12.81 8.06 3.60
CA LYS A 105 13.70 8.90 4.43
C LYS A 105 13.06 10.24 4.79
N ILE A 106 12.33 10.86 3.86
CA ILE A 106 11.56 12.09 4.13
C ILE A 106 10.52 11.82 5.21
N LEU A 107 9.72 10.75 5.06
CA LEU A 107 8.77 10.33 6.09
C LEU A 107 9.47 10.08 7.43
N GLY A 108 10.60 9.38 7.41
CA GLY A 108 11.37 9.10 8.63
C GLY A 108 11.74 10.36 9.38
N ARG A 109 12.33 11.35 8.71
CA ARG A 109 12.69 12.64 9.33
C ARG A 109 11.49 13.39 9.89
N ILE A 110 10.37 13.42 9.15
CA ILE A 110 9.13 14.06 9.63
C ILE A 110 8.63 13.39 10.92
N LEU A 111 8.69 12.06 11.00
CA LEU A 111 8.29 11.31 12.19
C LEU A 111 9.26 11.51 13.36
N GLU A 112 10.57 11.55 13.10
CA GLU A 112 11.59 11.87 14.12
C GLU A 112 11.38 13.28 14.70
N GLU A 113 11.20 14.28 13.84
CA GLU A 113 10.86 15.66 14.24
C GLU A 113 9.53 15.74 15.00
N SER A 114 8.63 14.78 14.75
CA SER A 114 7.35 14.66 15.48
C SER A 114 7.48 14.00 16.85
N GLY A 115 8.68 13.55 17.24
CA GLY A 115 9.01 13.01 18.56
C GLY A 115 9.03 11.48 18.66
N PHE A 116 9.04 10.77 17.53
CA PHE A 116 9.12 9.30 17.51
C PHE A 116 10.56 8.82 17.31
N THR A 117 10.87 7.63 17.82
CA THR A 117 12.04 6.87 17.36
C THR A 117 11.65 6.11 16.10
N VAL A 118 12.40 6.28 15.01
CA VAL A 118 12.04 5.71 13.71
C VAL A 118 13.06 4.68 13.27
N ILE A 119 12.57 3.53 12.78
CA ILE A 119 13.40 2.48 12.21
C ILE A 119 12.98 2.27 10.76
N LEU A 120 13.81 2.71 9.82
CA LEU A 120 13.60 2.47 8.40
C LEU A 120 14.36 1.22 7.95
N VAL A 121 13.65 0.25 7.39
CA VAL A 121 14.27 -0.93 6.75
C VAL A 121 13.93 -0.95 5.27
N ASN A 122 14.97 -0.95 4.43
CA ASN A 122 14.85 -1.08 2.97
C ASN A 122 14.51 -2.52 2.58
N CYS A 123 13.62 -2.73 1.60
CA CYS A 123 13.25 -4.05 1.09
C CYS A 123 14.41 -4.87 0.52
N MET A 124 15.53 -4.22 0.16
CA MET A 124 16.75 -4.87 -0.27
C MET A 124 17.73 -5.19 0.88
N ALA A 125 17.44 -4.83 2.12
CA ALA A 125 18.34 -5.06 3.26
C ALA A 125 18.65 -6.56 3.48
N GLY A 126 17.72 -7.45 3.15
CA GLY A 126 17.91 -8.90 3.14
C GLY A 126 17.85 -9.50 1.73
N GLY A 127 18.02 -8.67 0.70
CA GLY A 127 17.88 -9.09 -0.69
C GLY A 127 18.96 -10.08 -1.09
N ALA A 128 18.58 -11.08 -1.87
CA ALA A 128 19.50 -12.12 -2.36
C ALA A 128 19.14 -12.53 -3.79
N LEU A 129 19.99 -13.35 -4.41
CA LEU A 129 19.67 -13.96 -5.70
C LEU A 129 18.43 -14.86 -5.54
N PRO A 130 17.53 -14.94 -6.54
CA PRO A 130 16.31 -15.75 -6.50
C PRO A 130 16.52 -17.22 -6.08
N GLU A 131 17.66 -17.82 -6.45
CA GLU A 131 18.01 -19.19 -6.13
C GLU A 131 18.15 -19.43 -4.62
N LYS A 132 18.58 -18.40 -3.87
CA LYS A 132 18.62 -18.45 -2.39
C LYS A 132 17.24 -18.52 -1.75
N PHE A 133 16.20 -18.11 -2.48
CA PHE A 133 14.79 -18.25 -2.08
C PHE A 133 14.13 -19.50 -2.69
N GLY A 134 14.89 -20.36 -3.38
CA GLY A 134 14.35 -21.53 -4.08
C GLY A 134 13.54 -21.18 -5.33
N LEU A 135 13.68 -19.95 -5.85
CA LEU A 135 12.98 -19.50 -7.05
C LEU A 135 13.85 -19.77 -8.28
N LYS A 136 13.24 -20.30 -9.35
CA LYS A 136 13.87 -20.40 -10.66
C LYS A 136 13.64 -19.09 -11.42
N THR A 137 14.70 -18.52 -11.97
CA THR A 137 14.59 -17.40 -12.89
C THR A 137 14.32 -17.91 -14.30
N SER A 138 13.33 -17.34 -14.99
CA SER A 138 13.11 -17.56 -16.42
C SER A 138 13.07 -16.20 -17.11
N GLY A 139 14.12 -15.88 -17.86
CA GLY A 139 14.25 -14.62 -18.61
C GLY A 139 15.06 -13.52 -17.90
N GLU A 140 15.21 -12.38 -18.58
CA GLU A 140 15.89 -11.20 -18.05
C GLU A 140 15.06 -10.57 -16.93
N THR A 141 15.56 -10.60 -15.70
CA THR A 141 14.97 -9.88 -14.57
C THR A 141 15.50 -8.45 -14.52
N ALA A 142 14.66 -7.49 -14.14
CA ALA A 142 15.07 -6.08 -13.99
C ALA A 142 16.15 -5.84 -12.91
N SER A 143 16.40 -6.84 -12.05
CA SER A 143 17.44 -6.87 -11.03
C SER A 143 17.90 -8.32 -10.85
N SER A 144 19.19 -8.54 -10.64
CA SER A 144 19.73 -9.85 -10.24
C SER A 144 19.37 -10.20 -8.79
N VAL A 145 19.04 -9.20 -7.97
CA VAL A 145 18.70 -9.33 -6.55
C VAL A 145 17.19 -9.18 -6.34
N PHE A 146 16.61 -10.14 -5.62
CA PHE A 146 15.21 -10.18 -5.22
C PHE A 146 15.04 -9.63 -3.79
N CYS A 147 13.96 -8.89 -3.54
CA CYS A 147 13.72 -8.29 -2.22
C CYS A 147 13.35 -9.34 -1.18
N ASN A 148 13.60 -9.05 0.10
CA ASN A 148 13.22 -9.92 1.21
C ASN A 148 12.40 -9.14 2.25
N PRO A 149 11.08 -8.97 2.03
CA PRO A 149 10.20 -8.27 2.97
C PRO A 149 10.03 -9.00 4.30
N PHE A 150 10.30 -10.32 4.34
CA PHE A 150 10.29 -11.06 5.59
C PHE A 150 11.41 -10.55 6.53
N MET A 151 12.61 -10.29 5.98
CA MET A 151 13.69 -9.67 6.76
C MET A 151 13.32 -8.25 7.25
N GLN A 152 12.55 -7.46 6.48
CA GLN A 152 12.06 -6.17 6.97
C GLN A 152 11.18 -6.34 8.21
N ALA A 153 10.19 -7.23 8.17
CA ALA A 153 9.32 -7.51 9.32
C ALA A 153 10.14 -8.00 10.52
N GLU A 154 11.07 -8.92 10.30
CA GLU A 154 11.92 -9.52 11.33
C GLU A 154 12.86 -8.51 12.02
N VAL A 155 13.40 -7.54 11.28
CA VAL A 155 14.18 -6.45 11.87
C VAL A 155 13.27 -5.55 12.71
N LEU A 156 12.12 -5.13 12.18
CA LEU A 156 11.19 -4.25 12.90
C LEU A 156 10.61 -4.90 14.16
N ASN A 157 10.34 -6.21 14.11
CA ASN A 157 9.93 -7.00 15.27
C ASN A 157 11.01 -7.00 16.36
N ARG A 158 12.29 -7.22 16.00
CA ARG A 158 13.42 -7.18 16.95
C ARG A 158 13.63 -5.79 17.53
N GLU A 159 13.41 -4.76 16.72
CA GLU A 159 13.44 -3.37 17.13
C GLU A 159 12.21 -2.93 17.93
N LYS A 160 11.25 -3.84 18.16
CA LYS A 160 10.04 -3.64 18.96
C LYS A 160 9.27 -2.39 18.55
N THR A 161 9.07 -2.22 17.25
CA THR A 161 8.19 -1.16 16.75
C THR A 161 6.75 -1.43 17.17
N GLU A 162 5.98 -0.36 17.39
CA GLU A 162 4.59 -0.43 17.87
C GLU A 162 3.60 -0.21 16.72
N LEU A 163 4.06 0.48 15.67
CA LEU A 163 3.34 0.67 14.41
C LEU A 163 4.33 0.59 13.25
N ASN A 164 3.97 -0.16 12.22
CA ASN A 164 4.74 -0.28 10.99
C ASN A 164 4.02 0.40 9.83
N VAL A 165 4.74 1.28 9.14
CA VAL A 165 4.24 2.03 7.98
C VAL A 165 4.85 1.44 6.72
N MET A 166 4.01 0.94 5.81
CA MET A 166 4.49 0.46 4.51
C MET A 166 4.60 1.59 3.50
N VAL A 167 5.75 1.70 2.86
CA VAL A 167 6.04 2.70 1.83
C VAL A 167 6.33 2.00 0.51
N GLY A 168 5.24 1.68 -0.17
CA GLY A 168 5.18 1.18 -1.54
C GLY A 168 6.00 -0.08 -1.76
N LEU A 169 5.73 -1.17 -1.04
CA LEU A 169 6.25 -2.48 -1.43
C LEU A 169 5.49 -3.00 -2.66
N CYS A 170 5.98 -4.09 -3.26
CA CYS A 170 5.24 -4.75 -4.34
C CYS A 170 4.08 -5.57 -3.74
N VAL A 171 3.02 -5.82 -4.50
CA VAL A 171 1.80 -6.52 -4.03
C VAL A 171 2.09 -7.80 -3.22
N GLY A 172 2.93 -8.70 -3.74
CA GLY A 172 3.30 -9.92 -3.01
C GLY A 172 4.12 -9.66 -1.75
N HIS A 173 4.92 -8.59 -1.74
CA HIS A 173 5.77 -8.20 -0.62
C HIS A 173 5.00 -7.43 0.46
N ASP A 174 3.95 -6.68 0.12
CA ASP A 174 2.99 -6.13 1.09
C ASP A 174 2.38 -7.28 1.91
N ILE A 175 1.90 -8.33 1.23
CA ILE A 175 1.28 -9.49 1.86
C ILE A 175 2.26 -10.21 2.79
N LEU A 176 3.48 -10.48 2.33
CA LEU A 176 4.49 -11.15 3.16
C LEU A 176 4.87 -10.29 4.37
N PHE A 177 5.10 -8.99 4.18
CA PHE A 177 5.44 -8.09 5.29
C PHE A 177 4.33 -8.07 6.35
N ILE A 178 3.08 -7.85 5.93
CA ILE A 178 1.92 -7.82 6.84
C ILE A 178 1.78 -9.13 7.60
N ARG A 179 1.94 -10.28 6.92
CA ARG A 179 1.82 -11.60 7.54
C ARG A 179 2.83 -11.84 8.66
N HIS A 180 4.02 -11.25 8.56
CA HIS A 180 5.12 -11.48 9.50
C HIS A 180 5.38 -10.33 10.47
N SER A 181 4.70 -9.19 10.31
CA SER A 181 4.76 -8.08 11.27
C SER A 181 4.05 -8.47 12.57
N GLN A 182 4.70 -8.27 13.71
CA GLN A 182 4.08 -8.42 15.03
C GLN A 182 3.34 -7.16 15.47
N ALA A 183 3.79 -5.98 15.00
CA ALA A 183 3.12 -4.70 15.23
C ALA A 183 1.98 -4.49 14.22
N ASP A 184 1.05 -3.59 14.56
CA ASP A 184 0.04 -3.10 13.62
C ASP A 184 0.71 -2.54 12.36
N VAL A 185 0.08 -2.76 11.21
CA VAL A 185 0.61 -2.30 9.91
C VAL A 185 -0.40 -1.38 9.23
N THR A 186 0.08 -0.24 8.74
CA THR A 186 -0.71 0.65 7.88
C THR A 186 0.04 1.00 6.59
N PRO A 187 -0.58 0.85 5.41
CA PRO A 187 0.00 1.35 4.18
C PRO A 187 -0.13 2.88 4.11
N LEU A 188 1.00 3.57 3.90
CA LEU A 188 1.00 4.99 3.55
C LEU A 188 1.02 5.18 2.03
N ILE A 189 1.86 4.42 1.33
CA ILE A 189 1.98 4.45 -0.12
C ILE A 189 1.76 3.03 -0.65
N VAL A 190 0.79 2.86 -1.55
CA VAL A 190 0.59 1.60 -2.29
C VAL A 190 1.30 1.72 -3.64
N LYS A 191 2.20 0.78 -3.95
CA LYS A 191 3.02 0.92 -5.16
C LYS A 191 2.19 0.75 -6.42
N ASP A 192 2.02 1.85 -7.13
CA ASP A 192 1.61 1.87 -8.54
C ASP A 192 2.64 2.63 -9.36
N ARG A 193 3.37 1.95 -10.25
CA ARG A 193 4.41 2.59 -11.08
C ARG A 193 3.84 3.42 -12.23
N VAL A 194 2.62 3.12 -12.65
CA VAL A 194 1.97 3.76 -13.80
C VAL A 194 1.20 5.00 -13.34
N MET A 195 0.52 4.90 -12.19
CA MET A 195 -0.34 5.98 -11.67
C MET A 195 0.34 6.87 -10.62
N GLY A 196 1.68 6.84 -10.52
CA GLY A 196 2.40 7.64 -9.52
C GLY A 196 1.96 7.32 -8.08
N HIS A 197 1.76 6.03 -7.80
CA HIS A 197 1.32 5.50 -6.50
C HIS A 197 -0.10 5.91 -6.09
N ASN A 198 -0.95 6.25 -7.06
CA ASN A 198 -2.38 6.51 -6.91
C ASN A 198 -3.24 5.43 -7.61
N PRO A 199 -3.35 4.21 -7.06
CA PRO A 199 -4.00 3.10 -7.76
C PRO A 199 -5.51 3.30 -8.00
N VAL A 200 -6.19 4.18 -7.25
CA VAL A 200 -7.63 4.44 -7.49
C VAL A 200 -7.87 5.11 -8.86
N ALA A 201 -6.88 5.83 -9.40
CA ALA A 201 -6.96 6.42 -10.73
C ALA A 201 -7.20 5.36 -11.84
N ALA A 202 -6.68 4.14 -11.67
CA ALA A 202 -6.95 3.03 -12.58
C ALA A 202 -8.42 2.60 -12.54
N LEU A 203 -9.04 2.63 -11.36
CA LEU A 203 -10.44 2.27 -11.18
C LEU A 203 -11.38 3.33 -11.76
N TYR A 204 -11.09 4.62 -11.53
CA TYR A 204 -11.86 5.73 -12.11
C TYR A 204 -11.88 5.70 -13.63
N THR A 205 -10.82 5.20 -14.25
CA THR A 205 -10.68 5.11 -15.72
C THR A 205 -10.93 3.70 -16.26
N SER A 206 -11.40 2.77 -15.40
CA SER A 206 -11.58 1.36 -15.76
C SER A 206 -12.71 1.12 -16.75
N GLN A 207 -13.65 2.05 -16.90
CA GLN A 207 -14.70 1.99 -17.91
C GLN A 207 -14.36 2.80 -19.17
N THR A 208 -13.24 3.52 -19.17
CA THR A 208 -12.80 4.39 -20.26
C THR A 208 -11.38 4.01 -20.72
N TYR A 209 -10.38 4.83 -20.42
CA TYR A 209 -9.00 4.72 -20.91
C TYR A 209 -8.32 3.39 -20.55
N TYR A 210 -8.66 2.80 -19.40
CA TYR A 210 -8.07 1.56 -18.92
C TYR A 210 -8.97 0.34 -19.10
N LYS A 211 -10.16 0.49 -19.73
CA LYS A 211 -11.07 -0.64 -19.97
C LYS A 211 -10.42 -1.82 -20.69
N PRO A 212 -9.68 -1.63 -21.80
CA PRO A 212 -9.04 -2.75 -22.49
C PRO A 212 -7.95 -3.44 -21.64
N LYS A 213 -7.29 -2.68 -20.76
CA LYS A 213 -6.17 -3.18 -19.93
C LYS A 213 -6.63 -3.93 -18.69
N LEU A 214 -7.80 -3.57 -18.13
CA LEU A 214 -8.30 -4.13 -16.86
C LEU A 214 -9.39 -5.18 -17.05
N TRP A 215 -10.30 -5.01 -18.02
CA TRP A 215 -11.44 -5.92 -18.20
C TRP A 215 -11.20 -7.03 -19.23
N ASN A 216 -10.24 -6.84 -20.16
CA ASN A 216 -9.91 -7.81 -21.22
C ASN A 216 -8.38 -8.05 -21.31
N PRO A 217 -7.72 -8.54 -20.25
CA PRO A 217 -6.25 -8.61 -20.17
C PRO A 217 -5.61 -9.61 -21.16
N ALA A 218 -6.40 -10.41 -21.88
CA ALA A 218 -5.91 -11.36 -22.88
C ALA A 218 -5.56 -10.73 -24.25
N SER A 219 -5.83 -9.44 -24.47
CA SER A 219 -5.32 -8.75 -25.67
C SER A 219 -3.83 -8.49 -25.52
N PRO A 220 -2.96 -8.98 -26.42
CA PRO A 220 -1.52 -8.78 -26.30
C PRO A 220 -1.22 -7.29 -26.21
N ALA A 221 -0.35 -6.92 -25.26
CA ALA A 221 0.13 -5.55 -25.16
C ALA A 221 0.65 -5.11 -26.53
N PRO A 222 0.31 -3.91 -27.05
CA PRO A 222 0.96 -3.41 -28.25
C PRO A 222 2.46 -3.42 -27.98
N ALA A 223 3.21 -4.10 -28.86
CA ALA A 223 4.66 -4.14 -28.77
C ALA A 223 5.18 -2.71 -28.60
N SER A 224 5.96 -2.46 -27.55
CA SER A 224 6.66 -1.19 -27.42
C SER A 224 7.46 -0.99 -28.71
N PRO A 225 7.42 0.19 -29.35
CA PRO A 225 8.32 0.47 -30.45
C PRO A 225 9.73 0.41 -29.86
N VAL A 226 10.45 -0.67 -30.16
CA VAL A 226 11.89 -0.74 -29.97
C VAL A 226 12.43 0.43 -30.78
N ARG A 227 12.78 1.53 -30.11
CA ARG A 227 13.59 2.57 -30.73
C ARG A 227 14.92 1.91 -31.02
N GLU A 228 15.10 1.44 -32.25
CA GLU A 228 16.43 1.16 -32.77
C GLU A 228 17.28 2.42 -32.53
N ARG A 229 18.22 2.31 -31.60
CA ARG A 229 19.32 3.27 -31.53
C ARG A 229 20.08 3.10 -32.84
N LYS A 230 19.74 3.89 -33.86
CA LYS A 230 20.63 4.11 -35.01
C LYS A 230 21.99 4.48 -34.43
N LYS A 231 22.96 3.58 -34.58
CA LYS A 231 24.37 3.88 -34.33
C LYS A 231 24.70 5.11 -35.18
N ARG A 232 24.79 6.29 -34.58
CA ARG A 232 25.40 7.43 -35.26
C ARG A 232 26.85 7.03 -35.50
N ALA A 233 27.17 6.76 -36.75
CA ALA A 233 28.55 6.67 -37.19
C ALA A 233 29.22 7.99 -36.80
N VAL A 234 30.19 7.93 -35.90
CA VAL A 234 31.06 9.07 -35.61
C VAL A 234 31.98 9.20 -36.82
N SER A 235 31.52 9.96 -37.81
CA SER A 235 32.34 10.37 -38.94
C SER A 235 33.33 11.43 -38.47
N GLY A 236 34.60 11.04 -38.40
CA GLY A 236 35.77 11.90 -38.65
C GLY A 236 35.99 13.10 -37.73
N MET A 237 36.81 12.92 -36.69
CA MET A 237 37.57 14.04 -36.10
C MET A 237 38.77 14.36 -37.01
N PRO A 238 39.03 15.62 -37.40
CA PRO A 238 40.24 15.94 -38.14
C PRO A 238 41.45 15.86 -37.22
N ARG A 239 42.48 15.14 -37.66
CA ARG A 239 43.80 15.11 -37.01
C ARG A 239 44.39 16.51 -36.99
N GLN A 240 44.62 17.06 -35.80
CA GLN A 240 45.48 18.24 -35.64
C GLN A 240 46.92 17.87 -36.05
N LYS A 241 47.45 18.60 -37.04
CA LYS A 241 48.86 18.54 -37.42
C LYS A 241 49.70 19.10 -36.26
N LYS A 242 50.67 18.32 -35.79
CA LYS A 242 51.79 18.83 -34.98
C LYS A 242 52.60 19.81 -35.84
N ALA A 243 52.68 21.07 -35.41
CA ALA A 243 53.74 21.97 -35.84
C ALA A 243 54.93 21.81 -34.89
N ARG A 244 56.13 21.83 -35.49
CA ARG A 244 57.44 21.77 -34.85
C ARG A 244 57.72 23.00 -34.00
#